data_AF-A0A7X7G5L8-F1
#
_entry.id   AF-A0A7X7G5L8-F1
#
_cell.length_a   1.000
_cell.length_b   1.000
_cell.length_c   1.000
_cell.angle_alpha   90.00
_cell.angle_beta   90.00
_cell.angle_gamma   90.00
#
_symmetry.space_group_name_H-M   'P 1'
#
loop_
_entity.id
_entity.type
_entity.pdbx_description
1 polymer ?
#
loop_
_entity_poly.entity_id
_entity_poly.type
_entity_poly.pdbx_seq_one_letter_code
_entity_poly.pdbx_strand_id
1 'polypeptide(L)' 'MKKAVVCGAGGFIGHHLARKLKQEGYWVRGVDIKKPEYSAVDTDEFLLLD' A
#
# COMPACT_ATOMS: atom_id res chain seq x y z
N MET A 1 -17.41 2.94 -5.54
CA MET A 1 -16.11 3.14 -4.86
C MET A 1 -15.24 1.92 -5.14
N LYS A 2 -14.07 2.09 -5.75
CA LYS A 2 -13.18 0.96 -6.10
C LYS A 2 -12.24 0.67 -4.93
N LYS A 3 -11.90 -0.61 -4.73
CA LYS A 3 -11.02 -1.08 -3.65
C LYS A 3 -9.89 -1.92 -4.24
N ALA A 4 -8.70 -1.82 -3.66
CA ALA A 4 -7.55 -2.62 -4.04
C ALA A 4 -6.76 -3.08 -2.81
N VAL A 5 -6.18 -4.27 -2.90
CA VAL A 5 -5.17 -4.78 -1.95
C VAL A 5 -3.83 -4.82 -2.68
N VAL A 6 -2.79 -4.27 -2.06
CA VAL A 6 -1.43 -4.29 -2.59
C VAL A 6 -0.55 -5.11 -1.65
N CYS A 7 -0.19 -6.32 -2.08
CA CYS A 7 0.81 -7.14 -1.38
C CYS A 7 2.22 -6.62 -1.73
N GLY A 8 3.15 -6.70 -0.78
CA GLY A 8 4.49 -6.12 -0.95
C GLY A 8 4.50 -4.58 -0.87
N ALA A 9 3.51 -3.99 -0.18
CA ALA A 9 3.33 -2.52 -0.11
C ALA A 9 4.42 -1.79 0.69
N GLY A 10 5.22 -2.51 1.49
CA GLY A 10 6.41 -2.00 2.16
C GLY A 10 7.66 -2.02 1.28
N GLY A 11 7.62 -2.70 0.13
CA GLY A 11 8.67 -2.72 -0.88
C GLY A 11 8.64 -1.53 -1.85
N PHE A 12 9.66 -1.42 -2.70
CA PHE A 12 9.81 -0.31 -3.65
C PHE A 12 8.62 -0.19 -4.62
N ILE A 13 8.32 -1.25 -5.37
CA ILE A 13 7.28 -1.21 -6.42
C ILE A 13 5.88 -1.14 -5.80
N GLY A 14 5.62 -1.94 -4.76
CA GLY A 14 4.32 -1.99 -4.10
C GLY A 14 3.93 -0.64 -3.50
N HIS A 15 4.87 0.07 -2.87
CA HIS A 15 4.65 1.41 -2.35
C HIS A 15 4.22 2.39 -3.46
N HIS A 16 4.93 2.42 -4.59
CA HIS A 16 4.58 3.29 -5.72
C HIS A 16 3.23 2.93 -6.35
N LEU A 17 2.91 1.64 -6.45
CA LEU A 17 1.61 1.18 -6.94
C LEU A 17 0.47 1.62 -6.01
N ALA A 18 0.62 1.43 -4.70
CA ALA A 18 -0.36 1.84 -3.71
C ALA A 18 -0.65 3.35 -3.81
N ARG A 19 0.40 4.17 -3.89
CA ARG A 19 0.28 5.62 -4.08
C ARG A 19 -0.45 6.00 -5.36
N LYS A 20 -0.14 5.34 -6.48
CA LYS A 20 -0.84 5.57 -7.75
C LYS A 20 -2.33 5.24 -7.65
N LEU A 21 -2.69 4.10 -7.05
CA LEU A 21 -4.08 3.71 -6.86
C LEU A 21 -4.84 4.69 -5.94
N LYS A 22 -4.19 5.19 -4.89
CA LYS A 22 -4.74 6.26 -4.05
C LYS A 22 -5.04 7.52 -4.86
N GLN A 23 -4.13 7.95 -5.72
CA GLN A 23 -4.33 9.11 -6.60
C GLN A 23 -5.45 8.90 -7.62
N GLU A 24 -5.69 7.66 -8.05
CA GLU A 24 -6.81 7.29 -8.92
C GLU A 24 -8.15 7.13 -8.19
N GLY A 25 -8.20 7.39 -6.87
CA GLY A 25 -9.43 7.38 -6.08
C GLY A 25 -9.85 6.01 -5.56
N TYR A 26 -8.93 5.05 -5.50
CA TYR A 26 -9.16 3.77 -4.84
C TYR A 26 -9.06 3.93 -3.32
N TRP A 27 -9.83 3.12 -2.62
CA TRP A 27 -9.51 2.76 -1.23
C TRP A 27 -8.50 1.62 -1.27
N VAL A 28 -7.34 1.80 -0.64
CA VAL A 28 -6.19 0.89 -0.76
C VAL A 28 -5.81 0.32 0.60
N ARG A 29 -5.74 -1.02 0.67
CA ARG A 29 -5.10 -1.74 1.77
C ARG A 29 -3.71 -2.20 1.36
N GLY A 30 -2.68 -1.73 2.04
CA GLY A 30 -1.33 -2.27 1.94
C GLY A 30 -1.15 -3.49 2.83
N VAL A 31 -0.45 -4.51 2.33
CA VAL A 31 -0.06 -5.69 3.11
C VAL A 31 1.40 -6.00 2.82
N ASP A 32 2.17 -6.22 3.87
CA ASP A 32 3.58 -6.62 3.77
C ASP A 32 4.04 -7.27 5.09
N ILE A 33 5.15 -7.99 5.08
CA ILE A 33 5.79 -8.53 6.29
C ILE A 33 6.58 -7.45 7.06
N LYS A 34 6.83 -6.29 6.43
CA LYS A 34 7.53 -5.16 7.02
C LYS A 34 6.88 -3.82 6.68
N LYS A 35 7.11 -2.81 7.53
CA LYS A 35 6.71 -1.44 7.20
C LYS A 35 7.64 -0.86 6.13
N PRO A 36 7.19 0.14 5.34
CA PRO A 36 8.09 0.88 4.47
C PRO A 36 9.25 1.48 5.28
N GLU A 37 10.49 1.26 4.83
CA GLU A 37 11.70 1.69 5.55
C GLU A 37 12.03 3.17 5.34
N TYR A 38 11.60 3.73 4.20
CA TYR A 38 12.02 5.05 3.72
C TYR A 38 10.88 6.00 3.40
N SER A 39 9.63 5.63 3.68
CA SER A 39 8.46 6.45 3.40
C SER A 39 7.35 6.26 4.42
N ALA A 40 6.45 7.23 4.50
CA ALA A 40 5.20 7.06 5.21
C ALA A 40 4.31 6.03 4.49
N VAL A 41 3.44 5.39 5.26
CA VAL A 41 2.44 4.46 4.75
C VAL A 41 1.35 5.25 4.02
N ASP A 42 1.32 5.14 2.68
CA ASP A 42 0.43 5.90 1.80
C ASP A 42 -0.79 5.05 1.35
N THR A 43 -1.46 4.43 2.33
CA THR A 43 -2.63 3.55 2.16
C THR A 43 -3.70 3.87 3.20
N ASP A 44 -4.97 3.58 2.90
CA ASP A 44 -6.06 3.79 3.87
C ASP A 44 -5.94 2.85 5.07
N GLU A 45 -5.39 1.67 4.85
CA GLU A 45 -5.08 0.68 5.88
C GLU A 45 -3.79 -0.04 5.50
N PHE A 46 -2.97 -0.37 6.49
CA PHE A 46 -1.76 -1.15 6.28
C PHE A 46 -1.64 -2.23 7.34
N LEU A 47 -1.57 -3.49 6.91
CA LEU A 47 -1.48 -4.65 7.78
C LEU A 47 -0.11 -5.30 7.62
N LEU A 48 0.51 -5.62 8.76
CA LEU A 48 1.70 -6.47 8.80
C LEU A 48 1.24 -7.93 8.87
N LEU A 49 1.36 -8.67 7.76
CA LEU A 49 0.88 -10.06 7.60
C LEU A 49 1.88 -10.86 6.75
N ASP A 50 1.82 -12.19 6.86
CA ASP A 50 2.62 -13.15 6.09
C ASP A 50 2.00 -13.55 4.73
#